data_AF-A0AAW9C5N5-F1
#
_entry.id   AF-A0AAW9C5N5-F1
#
_cell.length_a   1.000
_cell.length_b   1.000
_cell.length_c   1.000
_cell.angle_alpha   90.00
_cell.angle_beta   90.00
_cell.angle_gamma   90.00
#
_symmetry.space_group_name_H-M   'P 1'
#
loop_
_entity.id
_entity.type
_entity.pdbx_description
1 polymer ?
#
loop_
_entity_poly.entity_id
_entity_poly.type
_entity_poly.pdbx_seq_one_letter_code
_entity_poly.pdbx_strand_id
1 'polypeptide(L)'
;MSSVFPALAAEPRQDPSEQERARTVYIFHQPIVMLQATFGLTTPEERVLRIRNTLRHFTEADVREPLKIVPVNRYGQPGRLIVMNSKPLMLLTQGDLDEGDDLTLDQAAQRVLARMETQRTALRDQYDSSRLALSALKTVAGLLGMLLLWYGAYRSWRGVRRFYQRRIIENRSWVPLSWRRFIGAIETRLYALLMILLAIVALYVWLSWAFSLFPWTRVWGESLGEWSIRVIRDIAMSIVSALPGLMIVLIIVVITAFILKLLKVILDQVAAGRLQLPGIHPETVSATRKLISVVVWLFALSAAYPFLPGANSLAFKGISVFFGLMLTLGSAGVMNHAMSGLVLIYSRALRKGDVIRIADNEGQVSEIGMLATKIITRENYVVTVPNAVVVSGKITNLSAQSAEGGVNLTVSVTIGYDTPWRQVHAMLELAAKRAKGIDLSQPPLVRQLSLMDWYIAYELQVRLVVGQSLADARNELHSNIQDVFNEFGVQIMSPNFVMQPKGAVMVGREDWYPAPAVPPEASK
;
A
#
# COMPACT_ATOMS: atom_id res chain seq x y z
N MET A 1 18.87 -31.08 9.28
CA MET A 1 19.80 -32.22 9.36
C MET A 1 20.33 -32.50 7.97
N SER A 2 21.42 -31.83 7.62
CA SER A 2 22.14 -31.98 6.36
C SER A 2 23.23 -33.02 6.57
N SER A 3 23.01 -34.23 6.05
CA SER A 3 23.98 -35.31 6.00
C SER A 3 25.16 -34.90 5.10
N VAL A 4 26.22 -34.40 5.71
CA VAL A 4 27.53 -34.24 5.08
C VAL A 4 28.13 -35.64 4.99
N PHE A 5 28.06 -36.26 3.81
CA PHE A 5 28.93 -37.38 3.49
C PHE A 5 30.32 -36.81 3.18
N PRO A 6 31.38 -37.16 3.92
CA PRO A 6 32.71 -36.80 3.50
C PRO A 6 33.15 -37.87 2.49
N ALA A 7 33.14 -37.52 1.20
CA ALA A 7 33.74 -38.34 0.17
C ALA A 7 35.27 -38.16 0.25
N LEU A 8 35.94 -38.98 1.07
CA LEU A 8 37.41 -39.09 1.14
C LEU A 8 37.86 -40.26 0.27
N ALA A 9 38.59 -39.95 -0.80
CA ALA A 9 39.28 -40.91 -1.63
C ALA A 9 40.61 -40.27 -2.11
N ALA A 10 41.42 -41.02 -2.87
CA ALA A 10 42.49 -40.49 -3.75
C ALA A 10 41.95 -39.58 -4.88
N GLU A 11 40.75 -39.04 -4.70
CA GLU A 11 40.10 -38.09 -5.56
C GLU A 11 40.40 -36.66 -5.09
N PRO A 12 40.56 -35.73 -6.04
CA PRO A 12 40.66 -34.32 -5.73
C PRO A 12 39.49 -33.81 -4.88
N ARG A 13 39.81 -33.10 -3.80
CA ARG A 13 38.79 -32.43 -2.97
C ARG A 13 38.24 -31.21 -3.70
N GLN A 14 36.93 -30.97 -3.54
CA GLN A 14 36.23 -29.83 -4.15
C GLN A 14 36.66 -28.49 -3.55
N ASP A 15 37.09 -28.47 -2.28
CA ASP A 15 37.67 -27.29 -1.62
C ASP A 15 38.87 -27.70 -0.73
N PRO A 16 40.07 -27.87 -1.31
CA PRO A 16 41.22 -28.41 -0.60
C PRO A 16 41.91 -27.34 0.25
N SER A 17 42.30 -27.73 1.48
CA SER A 17 43.20 -26.93 2.34
C SER A 17 44.58 -26.73 1.70
N GLU A 18 45.40 -25.77 2.17
CA GLU A 18 46.72 -25.52 1.56
C GLU A 18 47.65 -26.75 1.60
N GLN A 19 47.58 -27.55 2.68
CA GLN A 19 48.32 -28.80 2.79
C GLN A 19 47.81 -29.86 1.80
N GLU A 20 46.50 -29.94 1.58
CA GLU A 20 45.90 -30.86 0.60
C GLU A 20 46.23 -30.46 -0.84
N ARG A 21 46.30 -29.16 -1.12
CA ARG A 21 46.76 -28.63 -2.41
C ARG A 21 48.21 -29.03 -2.69
N ALA A 22 49.09 -28.96 -1.68
CA ALA A 22 50.49 -29.37 -1.81
C ALA A 22 50.66 -30.88 -2.08
N ARG A 23 49.69 -31.69 -1.66
CA ARG A 23 49.64 -33.15 -1.88
C ARG A 23 48.89 -33.59 -3.14
N THR A 24 48.27 -32.64 -3.85
CA THR A 24 47.48 -32.93 -5.05
C THR A 24 48.27 -32.61 -6.31
N VAL A 25 48.29 -33.54 -7.26
CA VAL A 25 48.88 -33.30 -8.58
C VAL A 25 47.88 -32.55 -9.45
N TYR A 26 48.25 -31.34 -9.85
CA TYR A 26 47.49 -30.50 -10.78
C TYR A 26 48.15 -30.49 -12.16
N ILE A 27 47.34 -30.69 -13.21
CA ILE A 27 47.72 -30.51 -14.61
C ILE A 27 46.73 -29.50 -15.21
N PHE A 28 47.22 -28.39 -15.77
CA PHE A 28 46.40 -27.28 -16.31
C PHE A 28 45.24 -26.84 -15.40
N HIS A 29 45.50 -26.73 -14.09
CA HIS A 29 44.53 -26.34 -13.06
C HIS A 29 43.42 -27.37 -12.80
N GLN A 30 43.48 -28.54 -13.43
CA GLN A 30 42.64 -29.68 -13.12
C GLN A 30 43.37 -30.61 -12.14
N PRO A 31 42.77 -30.95 -11.00
CA PRO A 31 43.38 -31.88 -10.08
C PRO A 31 43.23 -33.31 -10.61
N ILE A 32 44.31 -34.08 -10.50
CA ILE A 32 44.41 -35.43 -11.10
C ILE A 32 44.25 -36.50 -10.02
N VAL A 33 45.06 -36.39 -8.96
CA VAL A 33 45.13 -37.34 -7.84
C VAL A 33 45.74 -36.65 -6.62
N MET A 34 45.26 -37.00 -5.45
CA MET A 34 45.86 -36.61 -4.17
C MET A 34 46.73 -37.75 -3.65
N LEU A 35 48.03 -37.50 -3.44
CA LEU A 35 48.96 -38.49 -2.89
C LEU A 35 48.94 -38.42 -1.36
N GLN A 36 48.91 -39.57 -0.69
CA GLN A 36 48.77 -39.62 0.76
C GLN A 36 49.91 -40.36 1.45
N ALA A 37 50.45 -41.41 0.82
CA ALA A 37 51.50 -42.21 1.42
C ALA A 37 52.89 -41.65 1.19
N THR A 38 53.74 -41.82 2.21
CA THR A 38 55.19 -41.78 2.03
C THR A 38 55.62 -43.01 1.23
N PHE A 39 56.55 -42.84 0.29
CA PHE A 39 57.10 -43.96 -0.48
C PHE A 39 58.62 -43.89 -0.49
N GLY A 40 59.26 -44.94 0.04
CA GLY A 40 60.69 -44.91 0.34
C GLY A 40 61.01 -43.82 1.37
N LEU A 41 61.86 -42.85 0.99
CA LEU A 41 62.23 -41.69 1.82
C LEU A 41 61.51 -40.39 1.42
N THR A 42 60.58 -40.44 0.46
CA THR A 42 59.92 -39.23 -0.07
C THR A 42 58.55 -39.00 0.54
N THR A 43 58.28 -37.76 0.93
CA THR A 43 56.95 -37.33 1.40
C THR A 43 55.97 -37.18 0.21
N PRO A 44 54.64 -37.20 0.47
CA PRO A 44 53.65 -36.96 -0.59
C PRO A 44 53.87 -35.64 -1.35
N GLU A 45 54.23 -34.56 -0.64
CA GLU A 45 54.49 -33.25 -1.22
C GLU A 45 55.73 -33.26 -2.14
N GLU A 46 56.79 -33.95 -1.74
CA GLU A 46 58.00 -34.12 -2.56
C GLU A 46 57.74 -34.98 -3.80
N ARG A 47 56.85 -35.98 -3.69
CA ARG A 47 56.40 -36.78 -4.84
C ARG A 47 55.64 -35.91 -5.83
N VAL A 48 54.74 -35.01 -5.39
CA VAL A 48 54.05 -34.04 -6.25
C VAL A 48 55.04 -33.11 -6.95
N LEU A 49 56.03 -32.57 -6.23
CA LEU A 49 57.07 -31.72 -6.81
C LEU A 49 57.91 -32.46 -7.87
N ARG A 50 58.26 -33.72 -7.61
CA ARG A 50 58.97 -34.56 -8.59
C ARG A 50 58.14 -34.75 -9.85
N ILE A 51 56.87 -35.12 -9.71
CA ILE A 51 55.95 -35.30 -10.84
C ILE A 51 55.84 -33.99 -11.65
N ARG A 52 55.70 -32.84 -10.97
CA ARG A 52 55.65 -31.53 -11.61
C ARG A 52 56.92 -31.21 -12.39
N ASN A 53 58.08 -31.52 -11.83
CA ASN A 53 59.36 -31.34 -12.51
C ASN A 53 59.51 -32.28 -13.70
N THR A 54 59.10 -33.54 -13.58
CA THR A 54 59.09 -34.50 -14.69
C THR A 54 58.16 -34.04 -15.82
N LEU A 55 56.97 -33.53 -15.49
CA LEU A 55 56.03 -32.95 -16.46
C LEU A 55 56.63 -31.81 -17.28
N ARG A 56 57.52 -30.99 -16.70
CA ARG A 56 58.21 -29.89 -17.39
C ARG A 56 59.28 -30.34 -18.38
N HIS A 57 59.80 -31.55 -18.23
CA HIS A 57 60.88 -32.09 -19.08
C HIS A 57 60.35 -32.97 -20.22
N PHE A 58 59.04 -33.20 -20.30
CA PHE A 58 58.45 -33.92 -21.41
C PHE A 58 58.39 -33.06 -22.67
N THR A 59 58.77 -33.65 -23.80
CA THR A 59 58.79 -33.01 -25.12
C THR A 59 57.49 -33.28 -25.88
N GLU A 60 57.26 -32.54 -26.97
CA GLU A 60 56.08 -32.73 -27.82
C GLU A 60 55.97 -34.17 -28.36
N ALA A 61 57.10 -34.80 -28.68
CA ALA A 61 57.13 -36.20 -29.12
C ALA A 61 56.63 -37.17 -28.03
N ASP A 62 56.93 -36.87 -26.76
CA ASP A 62 56.49 -37.70 -25.64
C ASP A 62 54.97 -37.59 -25.41
N VAL A 63 54.39 -36.41 -25.59
CA VAL A 63 52.95 -36.14 -25.41
C VAL A 63 52.09 -36.81 -26.49
N ARG A 64 52.67 -37.15 -27.66
CA ARG A 64 51.95 -37.81 -28.77
C ARG A 64 51.58 -39.26 -28.44
N GLU A 65 52.40 -39.95 -27.65
CA GLU A 65 52.15 -41.32 -27.22
C GLU A 65 51.14 -41.41 -26.06
N PRO A 66 50.26 -42.44 -26.03
CA PRO A 66 49.33 -42.62 -24.93
C PRO A 66 50.04 -43.03 -23.64
N LEU A 67 49.48 -42.61 -22.49
CA LEU A 67 49.97 -43.05 -21.19
C LEU A 67 49.71 -44.56 -21.00
N LYS A 68 50.65 -45.26 -20.36
CA LYS A 68 50.52 -46.69 -20.04
C LYS A 68 50.73 -46.93 -18.56
N ILE A 69 50.03 -47.91 -18.02
CA ILE A 69 50.22 -48.39 -16.64
C ILE A 69 51.14 -49.61 -16.68
N VAL A 70 52.23 -49.56 -15.91
CA VAL A 70 53.16 -50.66 -15.72
C VAL A 70 53.11 -51.10 -14.24
N PRO A 71 52.76 -52.36 -13.93
CA PRO A 71 52.81 -52.85 -12.57
C PRO A 71 54.27 -52.96 -12.11
N VAL A 72 54.56 -52.42 -10.93
CA VAL A 72 55.90 -52.46 -10.33
C VAL A 72 55.79 -52.88 -8.87
N ASN A 73 56.75 -53.66 -8.39
CA ASN A 73 56.89 -53.98 -6.97
C ASN A 73 58.21 -53.39 -6.49
N ARG A 74 58.18 -52.43 -5.58
CA ARG A 74 59.38 -51.74 -5.09
C ARG A 74 59.24 -51.48 -3.59
N TYR A 75 60.30 -51.75 -2.83
CA TYR A 75 60.28 -51.73 -1.36
C TYR A 75 59.21 -52.64 -0.73
N GLY A 76 58.91 -53.78 -1.37
CA GLY A 76 57.91 -54.74 -0.88
C GLY A 76 56.45 -54.29 -0.99
N GLN A 77 56.18 -53.15 -1.63
CA GLN A 77 54.83 -52.63 -1.85
C GLN A 77 54.45 -52.70 -3.34
N PRO A 78 53.27 -53.25 -3.67
CA PRO A 78 52.75 -53.21 -5.03
C PRO A 78 52.38 -51.78 -5.40
N GLY A 79 52.83 -51.35 -6.57
CA GLY A 79 52.57 -50.03 -7.14
C GLY A 79 52.16 -50.09 -8.61
N ARG A 80 51.60 -48.99 -9.11
CA ARG A 80 51.26 -48.79 -10.52
C ARG A 80 52.00 -47.57 -11.03
N LEU A 81 52.97 -47.81 -11.92
CA LEU A 81 53.78 -46.77 -12.53
C LEU A 81 53.09 -46.31 -13.82
N ILE A 82 52.73 -45.04 -13.87
CA ILE A 82 52.25 -44.37 -15.07
C ILE A 82 53.47 -43.89 -15.84
N VAL A 83 53.61 -44.35 -17.09
CA VAL A 83 54.70 -43.99 -18.00
C VAL A 83 54.16 -43.29 -19.25
N MET A 84 54.93 -42.33 -19.77
CA MET A 84 54.66 -41.63 -21.03
C MET A 84 55.90 -41.76 -21.92
N ASN A 85 55.75 -42.29 -23.14
CA ASN A 85 56.87 -42.58 -24.04
C ASN A 85 58.04 -43.31 -23.35
N SER A 86 57.72 -44.39 -22.63
CA SER A 86 58.67 -45.20 -21.84
C SER A 86 59.42 -44.47 -20.70
N LYS A 87 59.10 -43.20 -20.42
CA LYS A 87 59.67 -42.44 -19.28
C LYS A 87 58.70 -42.50 -18.08
N PRO A 88 59.21 -42.70 -16.85
CA PRO A 88 58.38 -42.72 -15.64
C PRO A 88 57.82 -41.34 -15.34
N LEU A 89 56.50 -41.23 -15.16
CA LEU A 89 55.82 -39.98 -14.84
C LEU A 89 55.36 -39.93 -13.38
N MET A 90 54.62 -40.93 -12.93
CA MET A 90 54.05 -40.98 -11.57
C MET A 90 53.92 -42.43 -11.11
N LEU A 91 54.13 -42.68 -9.82
CA LEU A 91 53.85 -43.96 -9.18
C LEU A 91 52.70 -43.81 -8.20
N LEU A 92 51.66 -44.64 -8.33
CA LEU A 92 50.57 -44.77 -7.36
C LEU A 92 50.81 -46.01 -6.49
N THR A 93 50.70 -45.88 -5.17
CA THR A 93 50.92 -46.97 -4.21
C THR A 93 49.62 -47.34 -3.52
N GLN A 94 49.56 -48.52 -2.89
CA GLN A 94 48.38 -48.93 -2.14
C GLN A 94 48.07 -48.00 -0.96
N GLY A 95 49.09 -47.39 -0.34
CA GLY A 95 48.90 -46.42 0.73
C GLY A 95 48.43 -45.03 0.28
N ASP A 96 48.36 -44.76 -1.03
CA ASP A 96 47.74 -43.54 -1.56
C ASP A 96 46.20 -43.68 -1.63
N LEU A 97 45.66 -44.88 -1.40
CA LEU A 97 44.23 -45.16 -1.32
C LEU A 97 43.77 -45.00 0.14
N ASP A 98 42.65 -44.33 0.34
CA ASP A 98 42.02 -44.23 1.67
C ASP A 98 41.45 -45.60 2.09
N GLU A 99 41.59 -45.97 3.37
CA GLU A 99 41.11 -47.26 3.92
C GLU A 99 39.57 -47.46 3.86
N GLY A 100 38.81 -46.41 3.53
CA GLY A 100 37.35 -46.40 3.48
C GLY A 100 36.73 -46.56 2.09
N ASP A 101 37.52 -46.84 1.04
CA ASP A 101 37.06 -46.90 -0.35
C ASP A 101 37.15 -48.33 -0.92
N ASP A 102 36.14 -48.79 -1.67
CA ASP A 102 36.09 -50.15 -2.28
C ASP A 102 36.98 -50.27 -3.56
N LEU A 103 37.87 -49.30 -3.80
CA LEU A 103 38.66 -49.23 -5.03
C LEU A 103 39.95 -50.03 -4.92
N THR A 104 40.13 -50.95 -5.87
CA THR A 104 41.42 -51.61 -6.08
C THR A 104 42.46 -50.62 -6.63
N LEU A 105 43.74 -50.86 -6.34
CA LEU A 105 44.85 -50.07 -6.88
C LEU A 105 44.82 -49.96 -8.42
N ASP A 106 44.34 -50.99 -9.10
CA ASP A 106 44.14 -50.99 -10.55
C ASP A 106 43.02 -50.05 -11.00
N GLN A 107 41.88 -50.05 -10.33
CA GLN A 107 40.76 -49.16 -10.65
C GLN A 107 41.12 -47.69 -10.39
N ALA A 108 41.81 -47.40 -9.29
CA ALA A 108 42.30 -46.05 -9.00
C ALA A 108 43.32 -45.60 -10.05
N ALA A 109 44.29 -46.45 -10.41
CA ALA A 109 45.27 -46.16 -11.44
C ALA A 109 44.61 -45.89 -12.81
N GLN A 110 43.55 -46.64 -13.16
CA GLN A 110 42.77 -46.41 -14.39
C GLN A 110 42.03 -45.07 -14.37
N ARG A 111 41.42 -44.67 -13.25
CA ARG A 111 40.77 -43.35 -13.11
C ARG A 111 41.77 -42.22 -13.26
N VAL A 112 42.94 -42.34 -12.62
CA VAL A 112 44.03 -41.36 -12.74
C VAL A 112 44.54 -41.29 -14.17
N LEU A 113 44.76 -42.45 -14.81
CA LEU A 113 45.15 -42.53 -16.22
C LEU A 113 44.13 -41.83 -17.12
N ALA A 114 42.83 -42.07 -16.94
CA ALA A 114 41.77 -41.45 -17.73
C ALA A 114 41.76 -39.91 -17.58
N ARG A 115 41.90 -39.39 -16.35
CA ARG A 115 42.02 -37.94 -16.10
C ARG A 115 43.26 -37.36 -16.78
N MET A 116 44.41 -38.03 -16.68
CA MET A 116 45.66 -37.58 -17.31
C MET A 116 45.60 -37.66 -18.84
N GLU A 117 45.00 -38.71 -19.39
CA GLU A 117 44.82 -38.90 -20.83
C GLU A 117 43.87 -37.85 -21.42
N THR A 118 42.88 -37.40 -20.64
CA THR A 118 42.01 -36.27 -21.01
C THR A 118 42.82 -34.96 -21.11
N GLN A 119 43.75 -34.72 -20.19
CA GLN A 119 44.64 -33.54 -20.28
C GLN A 119 45.68 -33.67 -21.41
N ARG A 120 46.21 -34.88 -21.65
CA ARG A 120 47.15 -35.17 -22.75
C ARG A 120 46.51 -34.98 -24.12
N THR A 121 45.29 -35.48 -24.31
CA THR A 121 44.53 -35.31 -25.55
C THR A 121 44.17 -33.84 -25.77
N ALA A 122 43.81 -33.10 -24.72
CA ALA A 122 43.59 -31.65 -24.80
C ALA A 122 44.86 -30.88 -25.22
N LEU A 123 46.03 -31.26 -24.70
CA LEU A 123 47.33 -30.73 -25.13
C LEU A 123 47.66 -31.09 -26.58
N ARG A 124 47.47 -32.35 -26.98
CA ARG A 124 47.71 -32.79 -28.36
C ARG A 124 46.84 -32.01 -29.34
N ASP A 125 45.57 -31.78 -28.99
CA ASP A 125 44.62 -31.00 -29.77
C ASP A 125 45.00 -29.52 -29.86
N GLN A 126 45.74 -28.99 -28.87
CA GLN A 126 46.27 -27.63 -28.89
C GLN A 126 47.40 -27.44 -29.93
N TYR A 127 48.15 -28.50 -30.25
CA TYR A 127 49.25 -28.46 -31.23
C TYR A 127 48.85 -28.96 -32.63
N ASP A 128 47.62 -29.45 -32.82
CA ASP A 128 47.10 -29.85 -34.13
C ASP A 128 46.70 -28.61 -34.96
N SER A 129 47.63 -28.16 -35.81
CA SER A 129 47.46 -26.97 -36.66
C SER A 129 46.28 -27.09 -37.64
N SER A 130 45.90 -28.30 -38.05
CA SER A 130 44.77 -28.55 -38.96
C SER A 130 43.43 -28.25 -38.28
N ARG A 131 43.28 -28.70 -37.03
CA ARG A 131 42.06 -28.43 -36.23
C ARG A 131 41.93 -26.95 -35.89
N LEU A 132 43.04 -26.29 -35.55
CA LEU A 132 43.04 -24.84 -35.28
C LEU A 132 42.67 -24.03 -36.53
N ALA A 133 43.16 -24.40 -37.71
CA ALA A 133 42.80 -23.77 -38.98
C ALA A 133 41.31 -23.94 -39.29
N LEU A 134 40.75 -25.14 -39.07
CA LEU A 134 39.31 -25.40 -39.23
C LEU A 134 38.46 -24.59 -38.22
N SER A 135 38.89 -24.49 -36.96
CA SER A 135 38.22 -23.66 -35.95
C SER A 135 38.26 -22.18 -36.31
N ALA A 136 39.38 -21.67 -36.83
CA ALA A 136 39.49 -20.29 -37.32
C ALA A 136 38.57 -20.03 -38.52
N LEU A 137 38.45 -20.98 -39.46
CA LEU A 137 37.51 -20.85 -40.58
C LEU A 137 36.05 -20.80 -40.09
N LYS A 138 35.69 -21.66 -39.11
CA LYS A 138 34.35 -21.69 -38.50
C LYS A 138 34.01 -20.39 -37.77
N THR A 139 34.96 -19.79 -37.06
CA THR A 139 34.70 -18.50 -36.38
C THR A 139 34.57 -17.34 -37.35
N VAL A 140 35.36 -17.31 -38.44
CA VAL A 140 35.20 -16.31 -39.51
C VAL A 140 33.85 -16.46 -40.22
N ALA A 141 33.43 -17.70 -40.53
CA ALA A 141 32.12 -17.97 -41.10
C ALA A 141 30.98 -17.54 -40.15
N GLY A 142 31.13 -17.82 -38.84
CA GLY A 142 30.20 -17.37 -37.81
C GLY A 142 30.13 -15.84 -37.70
N LEU A 143 31.27 -15.15 -37.78
CA LEU A 143 31.34 -13.68 -37.76
C LEU A 143 30.61 -13.07 -38.97
N LEU A 144 30.79 -13.65 -40.16
CA LEU A 144 30.06 -13.23 -41.36
C LEU A 144 28.54 -13.44 -41.21
N GLY A 145 28.12 -14.58 -40.64
CA GLY A 145 26.72 -14.84 -40.31
C GLY A 145 26.16 -13.82 -39.30
N MET A 146 26.93 -13.46 -38.29
CA MET A 146 26.56 -12.45 -37.30
C MET A 146 26.41 -11.05 -37.94
N LEU A 147 27.35 -10.65 -38.81
CA LEU A 147 27.28 -9.38 -39.54
C LEU A 147 26.05 -9.32 -40.47
N LEU A 148 25.69 -10.45 -41.10
CA LEU A 148 24.46 -10.56 -41.90
C LEU A 148 23.20 -10.41 -41.04
N LEU A 149 23.15 -11.03 -39.86
CA LEU A 149 22.05 -10.86 -38.90
C LEU A 149 21.94 -9.41 -38.44
N TRP A 150 23.07 -8.77 -38.13
CA TRP A 150 23.07 -7.36 -37.70
C TRP A 150 22.65 -6.42 -38.82
N TYR A 151 23.07 -6.70 -40.06
CA TYR A 151 22.60 -5.99 -41.24
C TYR A 151 21.09 -6.17 -41.46
N GLY A 152 20.58 -7.40 -41.31
CA GLY A 152 19.14 -7.70 -41.36
C GLY A 152 18.36 -6.96 -40.28
N ALA A 153 18.88 -6.94 -39.05
CA ALA A 153 18.29 -6.21 -37.93
C ALA A 153 18.23 -4.70 -38.21
N TYR A 154 19.32 -4.11 -38.68
CA TYR A 154 19.39 -2.70 -39.06
C TYR A 154 18.43 -2.37 -40.23
N ARG A 155 18.31 -3.27 -41.20
CA ARG A 155 17.40 -3.11 -42.34
C ARG A 155 15.94 -3.22 -41.92
N SER A 156 15.60 -4.14 -41.01
CA SER A 156 14.26 -4.26 -40.43
C SER A 156 13.86 -3.01 -39.65
N TRP A 157 14.74 -2.48 -38.82
CA TRP A 157 14.51 -1.23 -38.08
C TRP A 157 14.31 -0.03 -39.03
N ARG A 158 15.13 0.08 -40.09
CA ARG A 158 14.93 1.10 -41.13
C ARG A 158 13.61 0.92 -41.87
N GLY A 159 13.17 -0.32 -42.11
CA GLY A 159 11.87 -0.64 -42.70
C GLY A 159 10.70 -0.21 -41.82
N VAL A 160 10.73 -0.59 -40.54
CA VAL A 160 9.72 -0.20 -39.53
C VAL A 160 9.66 1.31 -39.38
N ARG A 161 10.81 1.99 -39.27
CA ARG A 161 10.87 3.46 -39.21
C ARG A 161 10.22 4.11 -40.44
N ARG A 162 10.48 3.60 -41.65
CA ARG A 162 9.87 4.10 -42.89
C ARG A 162 8.36 3.81 -42.95
N PHE A 163 7.90 2.65 -42.48
CA PHE A 163 6.48 2.30 -42.42
C PHE A 163 5.71 3.26 -41.52
N TYR A 164 6.21 3.50 -40.30
CA TYR A 164 5.59 4.46 -39.38
C TYR A 164 5.66 5.90 -39.89
N GLN A 165 6.76 6.31 -40.53
CA GLN A 165 6.86 7.62 -41.16
C GLN A 165 5.85 7.80 -42.31
N ARG A 166 5.64 6.78 -43.16
CA ARG A 166 4.62 6.80 -44.21
C ARG A 166 3.20 6.84 -43.65
N ARG A 167 2.93 6.07 -42.59
CA ARG A 167 1.63 6.05 -41.90
C ARG A 167 1.25 7.40 -41.26
N ILE A 168 2.26 8.21 -40.89
CA ILE A 168 2.07 9.59 -40.41
C ILE A 168 1.69 10.54 -41.57
N ILE A 169 2.16 10.29 -42.79
CA ILE A 169 1.95 11.14 -43.97
C ILE A 169 0.62 10.81 -44.68
N GLU A 170 0.23 9.52 -44.78
CA GLU A 170 -0.95 9.07 -45.55
C GLU A 170 -2.29 9.22 -44.81
N ASN A 171 -2.30 9.81 -43.61
CA ASN A 171 -3.49 10.16 -42.83
C ASN A 171 -4.58 9.06 -42.65
N ARG A 172 -4.18 7.78 -42.69
CA ARG A 172 -5.11 6.63 -42.79
C ARG A 172 -5.47 5.97 -41.45
N SER A 173 -5.83 6.73 -40.42
CA SER A 173 -6.21 6.18 -39.10
C SER A 173 -7.12 7.12 -38.30
N TRP A 174 -7.75 6.62 -37.23
CA TRP A 174 -8.67 7.38 -36.36
C TRP A 174 -7.99 8.19 -35.23
N VAL A 175 -6.68 8.00 -34.99
CA VAL A 175 -5.96 8.64 -33.86
C VAL A 175 -5.49 10.06 -34.22
N PRO A 176 -5.61 11.08 -33.35
CA PRO A 176 -5.12 12.44 -33.60
C PRO A 176 -3.61 12.54 -33.95
N LEU A 177 -3.25 13.52 -34.78
CA LEU A 177 -1.92 13.64 -35.39
C LEU A 177 -0.78 13.90 -34.38
N SER A 178 -1.08 14.59 -33.27
CA SER A 178 -0.14 14.84 -32.15
C SER A 178 0.25 13.56 -31.40
N TRP A 179 -0.72 12.71 -31.10
CA TRP A 179 -0.51 11.42 -30.44
C TRP A 179 0.24 10.43 -31.34
N ARG A 180 0.05 10.46 -32.66
CA ARG A 180 0.78 9.60 -33.61
C ARG A 180 2.29 9.87 -33.64
N ARG A 181 2.69 11.14 -33.61
CA ARG A 181 4.12 11.52 -33.58
C ARG A 181 4.79 11.02 -32.31
N PHE A 182 4.09 11.09 -31.18
CA PHE A 182 4.60 10.63 -29.89
C PHE A 182 4.66 9.10 -29.81
N ILE A 183 3.55 8.40 -30.10
CA ILE A 183 3.46 6.93 -30.05
C ILE A 183 4.41 6.29 -31.07
N GLY A 184 4.45 6.76 -32.31
CA GLY A 184 5.33 6.20 -33.34
C GLY A 184 6.83 6.38 -33.04
N ALA A 185 7.20 7.48 -32.38
CA ALA A 185 8.58 7.68 -31.92
C ALA A 185 8.95 6.73 -30.77
N ILE A 186 8.02 6.46 -29.85
CA ILE A 186 8.22 5.49 -28.77
C ILE A 186 8.30 4.07 -29.32
N GLU A 187 7.38 3.65 -30.19
CA GLU A 187 7.36 2.30 -30.77
C GLU A 187 8.61 2.01 -31.60
N THR A 188 9.09 2.98 -32.39
CA THR A 188 10.33 2.81 -33.17
C THR A 188 11.58 2.77 -32.30
N ARG A 189 11.61 3.50 -31.17
CA ARG A 189 12.70 3.42 -30.17
C ARG A 189 12.65 2.11 -29.39
N LEU A 190 11.47 1.64 -29.02
CA LEU A 190 11.28 0.37 -28.34
C LEU A 190 11.70 -0.81 -29.25
N TYR A 191 11.34 -0.76 -30.53
CA TYR A 191 11.80 -1.74 -31.51
C TYR A 191 13.31 -1.67 -31.73
N ALA A 192 13.91 -0.47 -31.80
CA ALA A 192 15.37 -0.34 -31.82
C ALA A 192 16.03 -0.99 -30.60
N LEU A 193 15.49 -0.74 -29.40
CA LEU A 193 16.00 -1.30 -28.16
C LEU A 193 15.88 -2.84 -28.16
N LEU A 194 14.74 -3.37 -28.60
CA LEU A 194 14.55 -4.81 -28.79
C LEU A 194 15.60 -5.40 -29.76
N MET A 195 15.83 -4.76 -30.90
CA MET A 195 16.81 -5.23 -31.88
C MET A 195 18.25 -5.13 -31.36
N ILE A 196 18.58 -4.11 -30.57
CA ILE A 196 19.88 -4.02 -29.88
C ILE A 196 20.02 -5.15 -28.86
N LEU A 197 18.99 -5.42 -28.07
CA LEU A 197 18.99 -6.50 -27.08
C LEU A 197 19.15 -7.87 -27.75
N LEU A 198 18.43 -8.12 -28.84
CA LEU A 198 18.60 -9.33 -29.65
C LEU A 198 20.01 -9.42 -30.28
N ALA A 199 20.59 -8.31 -30.73
CA ALA A 199 21.95 -8.27 -31.24
C ALA A 199 22.99 -8.58 -30.15
N ILE A 200 22.79 -8.09 -28.93
CA ILE A 200 23.63 -8.41 -27.76
C ILE A 200 23.52 -9.89 -27.43
N VAL A 201 22.32 -10.46 -27.41
CA VAL A 201 22.10 -11.90 -27.18
C VAL A 201 22.75 -12.73 -28.28
N ALA A 202 22.60 -12.33 -29.55
CA ALA A 202 23.23 -13.02 -30.67
C ALA A 202 24.76 -12.95 -30.61
N LEU A 203 25.33 -11.79 -30.26
CA LEU A 203 26.76 -11.63 -30.02
C LEU A 203 27.24 -12.55 -28.89
N TYR A 204 26.49 -12.61 -27.80
CA TYR A 204 26.80 -13.45 -26.65
C TYR A 204 26.82 -14.94 -27.03
N VAL A 205 25.79 -15.41 -27.74
CA VAL A 205 25.70 -16.80 -28.21
C VAL A 205 26.84 -17.12 -29.17
N TRP A 206 27.13 -16.22 -30.11
CA TRP A 206 28.26 -16.37 -31.03
C TRP A 206 29.59 -16.43 -30.29
N LEU A 207 29.81 -15.58 -29.29
CA LEU A 207 31.03 -15.54 -28.49
C LEU A 207 31.21 -16.83 -27.68
N SER A 208 30.15 -17.32 -27.03
CA SER A 208 30.15 -18.59 -26.30
C SER A 208 30.49 -19.77 -27.22
N TRP A 209 29.91 -19.80 -28.44
CA TRP A 209 30.24 -20.81 -29.45
C TRP A 209 31.66 -20.66 -30.01
N ALA A 210 32.12 -19.44 -30.28
CA ALA A 210 33.47 -19.19 -30.78
C ALA A 210 34.54 -19.61 -29.77
N PHE A 211 34.31 -19.32 -28.48
CA PHE A 211 35.23 -19.71 -27.41
C PHE A 211 35.26 -21.22 -27.17
N SER A 212 34.18 -21.96 -27.43
CA SER A 212 34.18 -23.43 -27.30
C SER A 212 34.99 -24.15 -28.38
N LEU A 213 35.17 -23.51 -29.55
CA LEU A 213 35.94 -24.05 -30.68
C LEU A 213 37.46 -24.05 -30.46
N PHE A 214 37.98 -23.19 -29.58
CA PHE A 214 39.41 -23.12 -29.27
C PHE A 214 39.71 -23.80 -27.93
N PRO A 215 40.68 -24.75 -27.87
CA PRO A 215 41.01 -25.49 -26.65
C PRO A 215 41.31 -24.64 -25.41
N TRP A 216 41.89 -23.46 -25.62
CA TRP A 216 42.43 -22.53 -24.64
C TRP A 216 41.35 -21.60 -24.08
N THR A 217 40.24 -21.41 -24.80
CA THR A 217 39.07 -20.65 -24.35
C THR A 217 37.84 -21.51 -24.09
N ARG A 218 37.94 -22.84 -24.27
CA ARG A 218 36.79 -23.76 -24.19
C ARG A 218 36.05 -23.67 -22.86
N VAL A 219 36.79 -23.58 -21.75
CA VAL A 219 36.26 -23.43 -20.39
C VAL A 219 35.40 -22.15 -20.26
N TRP A 220 35.79 -21.07 -20.93
CA TRP A 220 35.01 -19.83 -20.93
C TRP A 220 33.77 -19.96 -21.81
N GLY A 221 33.87 -20.64 -22.96
CA GLY A 221 32.71 -20.93 -23.81
C GLY A 221 31.64 -21.77 -23.11
N GLU A 222 32.05 -22.85 -22.45
CA GLU A 222 31.19 -23.76 -21.70
C GLU A 222 30.53 -23.08 -20.49
N SER A 223 31.29 -22.29 -19.72
CA SER A 223 30.74 -21.57 -18.57
C SER A 223 29.73 -20.48 -18.95
N LEU A 224 29.94 -19.77 -20.06
CA LEU A 224 28.97 -18.82 -20.63
C LEU A 224 27.68 -19.53 -21.09
N GLY A 225 27.82 -20.67 -21.77
CA GLY A 225 26.68 -21.49 -22.20
C GLY A 225 25.82 -21.96 -21.02
N GLU A 226 26.46 -22.55 -20.01
CA GLU A 226 25.80 -23.03 -18.78
C GLU A 226 25.13 -21.91 -17.97
N TRP A 227 25.75 -20.73 -17.87
CA TRP A 227 25.12 -19.58 -17.22
C TRP A 227 23.85 -19.14 -17.95
N SER A 228 23.88 -19.05 -19.29
CA SER A 228 22.71 -18.64 -20.08
C SER A 228 21.57 -19.64 -20.00
N ILE A 229 21.88 -20.93 -20.11
CA ILE A 229 20.87 -21.99 -19.99
C ILE A 229 20.24 -21.96 -18.59
N ARG A 230 21.03 -21.75 -17.53
CA ARG A 230 20.50 -21.58 -16.16
C ARG A 230 19.57 -20.39 -16.05
N VAL A 231 19.98 -19.20 -16.51
CA VAL A 231 19.13 -17.99 -16.45
C VAL A 231 17.81 -18.19 -17.21
N ILE A 232 17.86 -18.75 -18.43
CA ILE A 232 16.66 -19.04 -19.22
C ILE A 232 15.77 -20.05 -18.50
N ARG A 233 16.35 -21.12 -17.95
CA ARG A 233 15.63 -22.13 -17.18
C ARG A 233 14.97 -21.53 -15.95
N ASP A 234 15.67 -20.70 -15.20
CA ASP A 234 15.17 -20.05 -13.98
C ASP A 234 14.01 -19.11 -14.31
N ILE A 235 14.11 -18.34 -15.39
CA ILE A 235 13.01 -17.50 -15.88
C ILE A 235 11.82 -18.36 -16.30
N ALA A 236 12.04 -19.42 -17.09
CA ALA A 236 10.99 -20.31 -17.56
C ALA A 236 10.26 -20.99 -16.38
N MET A 237 11.02 -21.52 -15.42
CA MET A 237 10.48 -22.14 -14.20
C MET A 237 9.76 -21.11 -13.31
N SER A 238 10.22 -19.86 -13.28
CA SER A 238 9.52 -18.77 -12.56
C SER A 238 8.19 -18.42 -13.23
N ILE A 239 8.13 -18.41 -14.56
CA ILE A 239 6.87 -18.19 -15.30
C ILE A 239 5.89 -19.33 -15.00
N VAL A 240 6.35 -20.58 -15.13
CA VAL A 240 5.51 -21.76 -14.88
C VAL A 240 5.02 -21.80 -13.43
N SER A 241 5.87 -21.50 -12.46
CA SER A 241 5.47 -21.47 -11.04
C SER A 241 4.53 -20.33 -10.68
N ALA A 242 4.50 -19.24 -11.46
CA ALA A 242 3.55 -18.15 -11.29
C ALA A 242 2.14 -18.46 -11.87
N LEU A 243 2.02 -19.42 -12.80
CA LEU A 243 0.73 -19.73 -13.45
C LEU A 243 -0.39 -20.11 -12.46
N PRO A 244 -0.19 -20.98 -11.46
CA PRO A 244 -1.25 -21.31 -10.49
C PRO A 244 -1.73 -20.09 -9.70
N GLY A 245 -0.81 -19.21 -9.28
CA GLY A 245 -1.16 -17.97 -8.59
C GLY A 245 -1.99 -17.04 -9.48
N LEU A 246 -1.56 -16.84 -10.73
CA LEU A 246 -2.31 -16.04 -11.70
C LEU A 246 -3.69 -16.62 -12.02
N MET A 247 -3.85 -17.95 -12.03
CA MET A 247 -5.15 -18.59 -12.17
C MET A 247 -6.09 -18.28 -10.99
N ILE A 248 -5.56 -18.29 -9.76
CA ILE A 248 -6.34 -17.89 -8.57
C ILE A 248 -6.73 -16.42 -8.66
N VAL A 249 -5.80 -15.53 -9.05
CA VAL A 249 -6.09 -14.11 -9.25
C VAL A 249 -7.19 -13.93 -10.31
N LEU A 250 -7.12 -14.67 -11.42
CA LEU A 250 -8.15 -14.64 -12.46
C LEU A 250 -9.51 -15.09 -11.91
N ILE A 251 -9.55 -16.17 -11.12
CA ILE A 251 -10.78 -16.64 -10.46
C ILE A 251 -11.35 -15.55 -9.54
N ILE A 252 -10.51 -14.90 -8.72
CA ILE A 252 -10.92 -13.80 -7.83
C ILE A 252 -11.51 -12.65 -8.64
N VAL A 253 -10.89 -12.26 -9.76
CA VAL A 253 -11.39 -11.19 -10.65
C VAL A 253 -12.73 -11.58 -11.27
N VAL A 254 -12.90 -12.82 -11.71
CA VAL A 254 -14.17 -13.32 -12.27
C VAL A 254 -15.28 -13.32 -11.21
N ILE A 255 -15.00 -13.83 -10.00
CA ILE A 255 -15.93 -13.81 -8.87
C ILE A 255 -16.31 -12.36 -8.52
N THR A 256 -15.33 -11.47 -8.48
CA THR A 256 -15.52 -10.04 -8.20
C THR A 256 -16.42 -9.40 -9.26
N ALA A 257 -16.15 -9.63 -10.55
CA ALA A 257 -16.96 -9.12 -11.64
C ALA A 257 -18.40 -9.67 -11.58
N PHE A 258 -18.57 -10.94 -11.19
CA PHE A 258 -19.87 -11.55 -10.97
C PHE A 258 -20.64 -10.89 -9.81
N ILE A 259 -19.99 -10.68 -8.66
CA ILE A 259 -20.56 -9.99 -7.50
C ILE A 259 -20.99 -8.56 -7.89
N LEU A 260 -20.15 -7.82 -8.60
CA LEU A 260 -20.47 -6.46 -9.05
C LEU A 260 -21.64 -6.44 -10.06
N LYS A 261 -21.72 -7.45 -10.94
CA LYS A 261 -22.85 -7.61 -11.86
C LYS A 261 -24.14 -7.89 -11.10
N LEU A 262 -24.12 -8.78 -10.11
CA LEU A 262 -25.27 -9.08 -9.26
C LEU A 262 -25.71 -7.85 -8.47
N LEU A 263 -24.75 -7.15 -7.85
CA LEU A 263 -25.00 -5.90 -7.13
C LEU A 263 -25.65 -4.85 -8.04
N LYS A 264 -25.16 -4.70 -9.27
CA LYS A 264 -25.75 -3.79 -10.25
C LYS A 264 -27.21 -4.15 -10.54
N VAL A 265 -27.50 -5.44 -10.78
CA VAL A 265 -28.88 -5.89 -11.05
C VAL A 265 -29.80 -5.57 -9.88
N ILE A 266 -29.38 -5.85 -8.64
CA ILE A 266 -30.19 -5.58 -7.43
C ILE A 266 -30.41 -4.08 -7.25
N LEU A 267 -29.33 -3.29 -7.32
CA LEU A 267 -29.40 -1.84 -7.11
C LEU A 267 -30.19 -1.13 -8.20
N ASP A 268 -30.13 -1.59 -9.45
CA ASP A 268 -30.93 -1.02 -10.54
C ASP A 268 -32.45 -1.25 -10.30
N GLN A 269 -32.86 -2.33 -9.61
CA GLN A 269 -34.27 -2.50 -9.18
C GLN A 269 -34.69 -1.51 -8.08
N VAL A 270 -33.77 -1.14 -7.20
CA VAL A 270 -33.99 -0.11 -6.16
C VAL A 270 -34.12 1.27 -6.81
N ALA A 271 -33.26 1.58 -7.77
CA ALA A 271 -33.34 2.83 -8.55
C ALA A 271 -34.66 2.93 -9.34
N ALA A 272 -35.17 1.81 -9.84
CA ALA A 272 -36.46 1.74 -10.52
C ALA A 272 -37.67 1.76 -9.57
N GLY A 273 -37.47 1.83 -8.25
CA GLY A 273 -38.54 1.87 -7.24
C GLY A 273 -39.28 0.54 -7.06
N ARG A 274 -38.82 -0.55 -7.70
CA ARG A 274 -39.46 -1.88 -7.63
C ARG A 274 -39.09 -2.65 -6.37
N LEU A 275 -37.97 -2.29 -5.75
CA LEU A 275 -37.46 -2.87 -4.52
C LEU A 275 -37.14 -1.75 -3.53
N GLN A 276 -37.70 -1.79 -2.33
CA GLN A 276 -37.36 -0.86 -1.26
C GLN A 276 -36.37 -1.54 -0.30
N LEU A 277 -35.14 -1.04 -0.25
CA LEU A 277 -34.14 -1.49 0.72
C LEU A 277 -34.07 -0.47 1.87
N PRO A 278 -34.10 -0.91 3.14
CA PRO A 278 -33.93 -0.02 4.28
C PRO A 278 -32.61 0.78 4.17
N GLY A 279 -32.71 2.11 4.19
CA GLY A 279 -31.54 3.01 4.15
C GLY A 279 -30.95 3.29 2.76
N ILE A 280 -31.50 2.73 1.67
CA ILE A 280 -31.08 3.05 0.30
C ILE A 280 -32.26 3.65 -0.44
N HIS A 281 -32.17 4.94 -0.74
CA HIS A 281 -33.15 5.66 -1.54
C HIS A 281 -32.79 5.61 -3.03
N PRO A 282 -33.77 5.65 -3.95
CA PRO A 282 -33.52 5.63 -5.39
C PRO A 282 -32.50 6.69 -5.84
N GLU A 283 -32.53 7.90 -5.28
CA GLU A 283 -31.57 8.96 -5.58
C GLU A 283 -30.11 8.65 -5.14
N THR A 284 -29.90 7.81 -4.13
CA THR A 284 -28.55 7.51 -3.61
C THR A 284 -27.92 6.28 -4.27
N VAL A 285 -28.68 5.49 -5.02
CA VAL A 285 -28.25 4.20 -5.60
C VAL A 285 -26.95 4.33 -6.40
N SER A 286 -26.80 5.37 -7.22
CA SER A 286 -25.59 5.56 -8.04
C SER A 286 -24.34 5.74 -7.18
N ALA A 287 -24.44 6.52 -6.10
CA ALA A 287 -23.35 6.75 -5.17
C ALA A 287 -23.05 5.48 -4.35
N THR A 288 -24.10 4.82 -3.83
CA THR A 288 -23.99 3.58 -3.06
C THR A 288 -23.34 2.47 -3.88
N ARG A 289 -23.72 2.33 -5.16
CA ARG A 289 -23.10 1.36 -6.07
C ARG A 289 -21.61 1.60 -6.23
N LYS A 290 -21.19 2.85 -6.45
CA LYS A 290 -19.76 3.20 -6.57
C LYS A 290 -19.01 2.88 -5.29
N LEU A 291 -19.55 3.26 -4.13
CA LEU A 291 -18.92 3.01 -2.83
C LEU A 291 -18.75 1.50 -2.57
N ILE A 292 -19.81 0.71 -2.72
CA ILE A 292 -19.73 -0.74 -2.54
C ILE A 292 -18.78 -1.36 -3.57
N SER A 293 -18.78 -0.87 -4.82
CA SER A 293 -17.85 -1.38 -5.84
C SER A 293 -16.39 -1.14 -5.46
N VAL A 294 -16.05 0.03 -4.93
CA VAL A 294 -14.70 0.33 -4.42
C VAL A 294 -14.33 -0.61 -3.28
N VAL A 295 -15.24 -0.83 -2.32
CA VAL A 295 -15.01 -1.75 -1.20
C VAL A 295 -14.78 -3.19 -1.69
N VAL A 296 -15.63 -3.69 -2.59
CA VAL A 296 -15.50 -5.03 -3.17
C VAL A 296 -14.16 -5.18 -3.92
N TRP A 297 -13.73 -4.17 -4.69
CA TRP A 297 -12.43 -4.18 -5.35
C TRP A 297 -11.26 -4.15 -4.37
N LEU A 298 -11.34 -3.41 -3.26
CA LEU A 298 -10.31 -3.41 -2.22
C LEU A 298 -10.18 -4.79 -1.56
N PHE A 299 -11.30 -5.46 -1.27
CA PHE A 299 -11.28 -6.83 -0.77
C PHE A 299 -10.71 -7.81 -1.81
N ALA A 300 -11.10 -7.68 -3.07
CA ALA A 300 -10.57 -8.51 -4.15
C ALA A 300 -9.06 -8.33 -4.31
N LEU A 301 -8.56 -7.08 -4.26
CA LEU A 301 -7.13 -6.77 -4.32
C LEU A 301 -6.38 -7.37 -3.12
N SER A 302 -6.94 -7.24 -1.91
CA SER A 302 -6.37 -7.83 -0.69
C SER A 302 -6.31 -9.36 -0.78
N ALA A 303 -7.37 -10.01 -1.26
CA ALA A 303 -7.42 -11.46 -1.45
C ALA A 303 -6.48 -11.96 -2.56
N ALA A 304 -6.33 -11.19 -3.64
CA ALA A 304 -5.44 -11.50 -4.76
C ALA A 304 -3.95 -11.27 -4.43
N TYR A 305 -3.66 -10.38 -3.47
CA TYR A 305 -2.31 -9.94 -3.14
C TYR A 305 -1.30 -11.08 -2.91
N PRO A 306 -1.58 -12.12 -2.09
CA PRO A 306 -0.61 -13.18 -1.81
C PRO A 306 -0.24 -14.03 -3.04
N PHE A 307 -1.10 -14.03 -4.07
CA PHE A 307 -0.95 -14.83 -5.27
C PHE A 307 -0.29 -14.06 -6.42
N LEU A 308 -0.03 -12.76 -6.25
CA LEU A 308 0.69 -11.97 -7.24
C LEU A 308 2.18 -12.36 -7.29
N PRO A 309 2.77 -12.51 -8.49
CA PRO A 309 4.18 -12.80 -8.61
C PRO A 309 5.00 -11.66 -7.98
N GLY A 310 5.91 -12.02 -7.07
CA GLY A 310 6.72 -11.05 -6.34
C GLY A 310 6.07 -10.46 -5.08
N ALA A 311 4.87 -10.90 -4.68
CA ALA A 311 4.20 -10.42 -3.45
C ALA A 311 5.00 -10.67 -2.16
N ASN A 312 5.86 -11.70 -2.17
CA ASN A 312 6.74 -12.01 -1.05
C ASN A 312 7.96 -11.07 -0.95
N SER A 313 8.27 -10.31 -2.01
CA SER A 313 9.42 -9.40 -2.02
C SER A 313 9.24 -8.23 -1.06
N LEU A 314 10.36 -7.75 -0.50
CA LEU A 314 10.37 -6.60 0.40
C LEU A 314 9.87 -5.33 -0.29
N ALA A 315 10.24 -5.12 -1.57
CA ALA A 315 9.80 -3.97 -2.35
C ALA A 315 8.27 -3.93 -2.51
N PHE A 316 7.65 -5.07 -2.85
CA PHE A 316 6.21 -5.13 -3.03
C PHE A 316 5.44 -4.95 -1.72
N LYS A 317 5.94 -5.54 -0.62
CA LYS A 317 5.41 -5.30 0.73
C LYS A 317 5.52 -3.83 1.12
N GLY A 318 6.66 -3.19 0.89
CA GLY A 318 6.88 -1.76 1.20
C GLY A 318 5.91 -0.84 0.47
N ILE A 319 5.73 -1.03 -0.85
CA ILE A 319 4.76 -0.26 -1.64
C ILE A 319 3.33 -0.48 -1.12
N SER A 320 2.98 -1.72 -0.78
CA SER A 320 1.63 -2.05 -0.30
C SER A 320 1.31 -1.44 1.06
N VAL A 321 2.28 -1.45 1.98
CA VAL A 321 2.18 -0.76 3.27
C VAL A 321 2.02 0.75 3.06
N PHE A 322 2.78 1.34 2.15
CA PHE A 322 2.67 2.77 1.82
C PHE A 322 1.29 3.12 1.27
N PHE A 323 0.73 2.32 0.35
CA PHE A 323 -0.64 2.50 -0.13
C PHE A 323 -1.68 2.36 1.00
N GLY A 324 -1.51 1.38 1.88
CA GLY A 324 -2.38 1.20 3.06
C GLY A 324 -2.34 2.42 4.00
N LEU A 325 -1.15 2.98 4.23
CA LEU A 325 -0.97 4.19 5.02
C LEU A 325 -1.64 5.39 4.35
N MET A 326 -1.46 5.56 3.04
CA MET A 326 -2.07 6.65 2.27
C MET A 326 -3.60 6.59 2.33
N LEU A 327 -4.18 5.39 2.19
CA LEU A 327 -5.62 5.17 2.33
C LEU A 327 -6.11 5.50 3.75
N THR A 328 -5.37 5.05 4.77
CA THR A 328 -5.70 5.30 6.18
C THR A 328 -5.70 6.80 6.49
N LEU A 329 -4.63 7.51 6.12
CA LEU A 329 -4.52 8.95 6.30
C LEU A 329 -5.59 9.72 5.52
N GLY A 330 -5.87 9.31 4.28
CA GLY A 330 -6.93 9.92 3.47
C GLY A 330 -8.35 9.70 4.03
N SER A 331 -8.56 8.62 4.78
CA SER A 331 -9.86 8.29 5.38
C SER A 331 -10.14 8.98 6.73
N ALA A 332 -9.15 9.65 7.32
CA ALA A 332 -9.23 10.22 8.67
C ALA A 332 -10.41 11.18 8.86
N GLY A 333 -10.71 12.04 7.87
CA GLY A 333 -11.82 12.99 7.95
C GLY A 333 -13.20 12.31 8.01
N VAL A 334 -13.42 11.29 7.17
CA VAL A 334 -14.67 10.53 7.17
C VAL A 334 -14.85 9.77 8.49
N MET A 335 -13.76 9.16 8.99
CA MET A 335 -13.74 8.49 10.28
C MET A 335 -14.10 9.47 11.42
N ASN A 336 -13.56 10.69 11.39
CA ASN A 336 -13.88 11.72 12.38
C ASN A 336 -15.38 12.04 12.42
N HIS A 337 -16.01 12.29 11.26
CA HIS A 337 -17.45 12.56 11.20
C HIS A 337 -18.30 11.38 11.68
N ALA A 338 -17.94 10.16 11.29
CA ALA A 338 -18.65 8.96 11.72
C ALA A 338 -18.54 8.76 13.24
N MET A 339 -17.35 8.95 13.82
CA MET A 339 -17.14 8.86 15.26
C MET A 339 -17.87 9.98 16.01
N SER A 340 -17.86 11.22 15.50
CA SER A 340 -18.64 12.32 16.09
C SER A 340 -20.14 12.02 16.10
N GLY A 341 -20.69 11.50 15.01
CA GLY A 341 -22.09 11.07 14.95
C GLY A 341 -22.40 9.97 15.96
N LEU A 342 -21.52 8.97 16.07
CA LEU A 342 -21.66 7.87 17.03
C LEU A 342 -21.65 8.39 18.48
N VAL A 343 -20.74 9.30 18.81
CA VAL A 343 -20.67 9.95 20.12
C VAL A 343 -21.96 10.70 20.45
N LEU A 344 -22.53 11.47 19.50
CA LEU A 344 -23.80 12.17 19.71
C LEU A 344 -24.94 11.20 20.04
N ILE A 345 -25.01 10.08 19.32
CA ILE A 345 -26.05 9.05 19.51
C ILE A 345 -25.90 8.35 20.88
N TYR A 346 -24.69 7.89 21.23
CA TYR A 346 -24.47 7.13 22.47
C TYR A 346 -24.47 8.00 23.73
N SER A 347 -23.91 9.21 23.66
CA SER A 347 -23.96 10.16 24.78
C SER A 347 -25.38 10.64 25.05
N ARG A 348 -26.29 10.50 24.08
CA ARG A 348 -27.63 11.10 24.08
C ARG A 348 -27.61 12.59 24.42
N ALA A 349 -26.52 13.28 24.03
CA ALA A 349 -26.36 14.72 24.26
C ALA A 349 -27.44 15.55 23.54
N LEU A 350 -27.97 15.01 22.44
CA LEU A 350 -29.05 15.57 21.64
C LEU A 350 -30.08 14.48 21.32
N ARG A 351 -31.37 14.82 21.37
CA ARG A 351 -32.47 13.96 20.91
C ARG A 351 -33.22 14.64 19.78
N LYS A 352 -33.81 13.83 18.89
CA LYS A 352 -34.77 14.33 17.91
C LYS A 352 -35.93 14.99 18.65
N GLY A 353 -36.24 16.23 18.27
CA GLY A 353 -37.26 17.06 18.91
C GLY A 353 -36.72 18.09 19.92
N ASP A 354 -35.46 17.99 20.34
CA ASP A 354 -34.85 18.99 21.23
C ASP A 354 -34.72 20.33 20.50
N VAL A 355 -35.05 21.44 21.17
CA VAL A 355 -34.74 22.79 20.72
C VAL A 355 -33.36 23.15 21.24
N ILE A 356 -32.44 23.43 20.32
CA ILE A 356 -31.04 23.66 20.65
C ILE A 356 -30.52 24.92 19.98
N ARG A 357 -29.45 25.48 20.57
CA ARG A 357 -28.65 26.53 19.99
C ARG A 357 -27.22 26.03 19.81
N ILE A 358 -26.74 26.03 18.56
CA ILE A 358 -25.37 25.67 18.17
C ILE A 358 -24.81 26.82 17.36
N ALA A 359 -23.73 27.44 17.87
CA ALA A 359 -23.20 28.70 17.34
C ALA A 359 -24.34 29.73 17.22
N ASP A 360 -24.57 30.27 16.02
CA ASP A 360 -25.60 31.27 15.74
C ASP A 360 -26.94 30.67 15.28
N ASN A 361 -27.03 29.34 15.14
CA ASN A 361 -28.24 28.67 14.69
C ASN A 361 -29.05 28.15 15.88
N GLU A 362 -30.32 28.57 15.96
CA GLU A 362 -31.31 28.07 16.93
C GLU A 362 -32.45 27.38 16.20
N GLY A 363 -32.84 26.21 16.70
CA GLY A 363 -33.99 25.48 16.14
C GLY A 363 -34.18 24.09 16.74
N GLN A 364 -35.16 23.37 16.20
CA GLN A 364 -35.50 22.02 16.63
C GLN A 364 -34.72 20.97 15.85
N VAL A 365 -34.15 19.97 16.55
CA VAL A 365 -33.45 18.85 15.92
C VAL A 365 -34.46 17.95 15.18
N SER A 366 -34.35 17.89 13.86
CA SER A 366 -35.21 17.06 13.00
C SER A 366 -34.65 15.65 12.80
N GLU A 367 -33.34 15.53 12.64
CA GLU A 367 -32.64 14.27 12.35
C GLU A 367 -31.18 14.37 12.81
N ILE A 368 -30.67 13.30 13.44
CA ILE A 368 -29.24 13.11 13.70
C ILE A 368 -28.75 12.02 12.75
N GLY A 369 -28.15 12.43 11.63
CA GLY A 369 -27.59 11.52 10.63
C GLY A 369 -26.18 11.06 10.96
N MET A 370 -25.61 10.19 10.13
CA MET A 370 -24.24 9.68 10.32
C MET A 370 -23.16 10.77 10.22
N LEU A 371 -23.35 11.75 9.33
CA LEU A 371 -22.35 12.78 9.02
C LEU A 371 -22.75 14.19 9.50
N ALA A 372 -24.05 14.46 9.62
CA ALA A 372 -24.57 15.77 9.97
C ALA A 372 -25.90 15.66 10.73
N THR A 373 -26.16 16.69 11.54
CA THR A 373 -27.41 16.91 12.27
C THR A 373 -28.21 17.99 11.56
N LYS A 374 -29.52 17.75 11.34
CA LYS A 374 -30.42 18.69 10.68
C LYS A 374 -31.29 19.40 11.70
N ILE A 375 -31.31 20.73 11.65
CA ILE A 375 -32.04 21.60 12.57
C ILE A 375 -33.06 22.40 11.77
N ILE A 376 -34.31 22.46 12.22
CA ILE A 376 -35.37 23.30 11.63
C ILE A 376 -35.44 24.60 12.45
N THR A 377 -35.20 25.74 11.81
CA THR A 377 -35.26 27.05 12.50
C THR A 377 -36.70 27.54 12.68
N ARG A 378 -36.87 28.66 13.39
CA ARG A 378 -38.19 29.27 13.62
C ARG A 378 -38.83 29.77 12.32
N GLU A 379 -38.01 30.09 11.33
CA GLU A 379 -38.41 30.50 9.98
C GLU A 379 -38.69 29.31 9.05
N ASN A 380 -38.71 28.07 9.56
CA ASN A 380 -39.01 26.83 8.84
C ASN A 380 -38.01 26.43 7.73
N TYR A 381 -36.76 26.88 7.77
CA TYR A 381 -35.71 26.32 6.90
C TYR A 381 -34.81 25.30 7.63
N VAL A 382 -34.19 24.40 6.86
CA VAL A 382 -33.35 23.31 7.40
C VAL A 382 -31.87 23.70 7.37
N VAL A 383 -31.25 23.82 8.54
CA VAL A 383 -29.81 23.99 8.70
C VAL A 383 -29.15 22.62 8.88
N THR A 384 -28.16 22.30 8.05
CA THR A 384 -27.39 21.06 8.14
C THR A 384 -26.03 21.35 8.78
N VAL A 385 -25.82 20.85 10.00
CA VAL A 385 -24.58 21.06 10.77
C VAL A 385 -23.75 19.78 10.77
N PRO A 386 -22.48 19.79 10.32
CA PRO A 386 -21.63 18.61 10.39
C PRO A 386 -21.46 18.11 11.83
N ASN A 387 -21.56 16.80 12.06
CA ASN A 387 -21.50 16.22 13.42
C ASN A 387 -20.20 16.56 14.16
N ALA A 388 -19.09 16.68 13.43
CA ALA A 388 -17.80 17.08 14.00
C ALA A 388 -17.85 18.48 14.62
N VAL A 389 -18.56 19.43 13.97
CA VAL A 389 -18.76 20.80 14.47
C VAL A 389 -19.66 20.79 15.70
N VAL A 390 -20.71 19.98 15.68
CA VAL A 390 -21.64 19.83 16.81
C VAL A 390 -20.89 19.33 18.05
N VAL A 391 -20.07 18.28 17.93
CA VAL A 391 -19.31 17.70 19.05
C VAL A 391 -18.19 18.61 19.53
N SER A 392 -17.52 19.35 18.63
CA SER A 392 -16.42 20.23 19.01
C SER A 392 -16.87 21.53 19.69
N GLY A 393 -18.12 21.94 19.48
CA GLY A 393 -18.65 23.23 19.91
C GLY A 393 -19.46 23.18 21.20
N LYS A 394 -19.72 24.36 21.77
CA LYS A 394 -20.71 24.49 22.86
C LYS A 394 -22.11 24.26 22.30
N ILE A 395 -22.81 23.26 22.83
CA ILE A 395 -24.22 23.01 22.56
C ILE A 395 -25.04 23.53 23.75
N THR A 396 -26.04 24.35 23.49
CA THR A 396 -27.02 24.74 24.51
C THR A 396 -28.35 24.09 24.19
N ASN A 397 -28.79 23.15 25.02
CA ASN A 397 -30.10 22.53 24.88
C ASN A 397 -31.14 23.38 25.63
N LEU A 398 -32.03 24.03 24.88
CA LEU A 398 -33.08 24.90 25.41
C LEU A 398 -34.31 24.09 25.86
N SER A 399 -34.40 22.81 25.48
CA SER A 399 -35.47 21.89 25.86
C SER A 399 -35.08 20.92 26.98
N ALA A 400 -33.81 20.85 27.36
CA ALA A 400 -33.37 19.98 28.46
C ALA A 400 -33.99 20.44 29.78
N GLN A 401 -34.92 19.64 30.30
CA GLN A 401 -35.55 19.88 31.59
C GLN A 401 -34.57 19.56 32.71
N SER A 402 -34.68 20.28 33.83
CA SER A 402 -33.98 19.87 35.06
C SER A 402 -34.48 18.49 35.50
N ALA A 403 -33.70 17.77 36.33
CA ALA A 403 -34.09 16.45 36.84
C ALA A 403 -35.45 16.44 37.59
N GLU A 404 -35.93 17.61 38.01
CA GLU A 404 -37.20 17.83 38.70
C GLU A 404 -38.34 18.26 37.76
N GLY A 405 -38.11 18.34 36.44
CA GLY A 405 -39.11 18.74 35.44
C GLY A 405 -39.33 20.25 35.36
N GLY A 406 -39.36 20.80 34.14
CA GLY A 406 -39.55 22.24 33.90
C GLY A 406 -38.26 23.01 33.60
N VAL A 407 -38.42 24.20 33.03
CA VAL A 407 -37.35 25.08 32.56
C VAL A 407 -37.46 26.42 33.31
N ASN A 408 -36.32 26.97 33.74
CA ASN A 408 -36.30 28.31 34.31
C ASN A 408 -36.23 29.33 33.17
N LEU A 409 -37.19 30.25 33.16
CA LEU A 409 -37.21 31.41 32.29
C LEU A 409 -36.77 32.63 33.10
N THR A 410 -35.77 33.35 32.60
CA THR A 410 -35.40 34.67 33.11
C THR A 410 -35.79 35.76 32.12
N VAL A 411 -36.28 36.88 32.66
CA VAL A 411 -36.63 38.10 31.94
C VAL A 411 -36.03 39.29 32.68
N SER A 412 -35.43 40.20 31.93
CA SER A 412 -34.86 41.44 32.47
C SER A 412 -35.76 42.64 32.20
N VAL A 413 -35.93 43.51 33.19
CA VAL A 413 -36.69 44.78 33.08
C VAL A 413 -35.87 45.89 33.72
N THR A 414 -35.89 47.07 33.13
CA THR A 414 -35.12 48.24 33.57
C THR A 414 -36.06 49.32 34.08
N ILE A 415 -35.91 49.73 35.35
CA ILE A 415 -36.82 50.68 36.03
C ILE A 415 -36.03 51.84 36.64
N GLY A 416 -36.58 53.04 36.60
CA GLY A 416 -35.96 54.25 37.15
C GLY A 416 -35.80 54.24 38.68
N TYR A 417 -34.83 55.01 39.19
CA TYR A 417 -34.56 55.15 40.63
C TYR A 417 -35.66 55.87 41.42
N ASP A 418 -36.55 56.55 40.71
CA ASP A 418 -37.73 57.23 41.25
C ASP A 418 -38.83 56.26 41.71
N THR A 419 -38.75 54.98 41.31
CA THR A 419 -39.68 53.94 41.76
C THR A 419 -39.13 53.16 42.95
N PRO A 420 -39.89 53.01 44.07
CA PRO A 420 -39.47 52.18 45.19
C PRO A 420 -39.25 50.72 44.77
N TRP A 421 -38.03 50.19 44.99
CA TRP A 421 -37.67 48.82 44.57
C TRP A 421 -38.61 47.74 45.11
N ARG A 422 -39.18 47.92 46.31
CA ARG A 422 -40.15 46.99 46.90
C ARG A 422 -41.44 46.89 46.07
N GLN A 423 -41.87 48.01 45.48
CA GLN A 423 -43.00 48.06 44.56
C GLN A 423 -42.67 47.31 43.26
N VAL A 424 -41.47 47.51 42.72
CA VAL A 424 -40.99 46.81 41.52
C VAL A 424 -40.99 45.29 41.72
N HIS A 425 -40.48 44.81 42.86
CA HIS A 425 -40.53 43.39 43.21
C HIS A 425 -41.96 42.86 43.25
N ALA A 426 -42.86 43.54 43.96
CA ALA A 426 -44.25 43.12 44.08
C ALA A 426 -44.98 43.08 42.71
N MET A 427 -44.71 44.05 41.83
CA MET A 427 -45.28 44.10 40.49
C MET A 427 -44.76 42.98 39.58
N LEU A 428 -43.46 42.70 39.59
CA LEU A 428 -42.87 41.60 38.80
C LEU A 428 -43.39 40.23 39.28
N GLU A 429 -43.51 40.04 40.59
CA GLU A 429 -44.14 38.84 41.15
C GLU A 429 -45.63 38.73 40.77
N LEU A 430 -46.36 39.84 40.76
CA LEU A 430 -47.76 39.87 40.35
C LEU A 430 -47.91 39.54 38.86
N ALA A 431 -47.04 40.07 38.00
CA ALA A 431 -47.03 39.75 36.57
C ALA A 431 -46.78 38.25 36.34
N ALA A 432 -45.83 37.66 37.07
CA ALA A 432 -45.60 36.21 37.03
C ALA A 432 -46.81 35.40 37.52
N LYS A 433 -47.53 35.86 38.55
CA LYS A 433 -48.75 35.19 39.05
C LYS A 433 -49.91 35.24 38.06
N ARG A 434 -49.99 36.27 37.21
CA ARG A 434 -51.03 36.44 36.18
C ARG A 434 -50.73 35.67 34.89
N ALA A 435 -49.45 35.49 34.57
CA ALA A 435 -49.03 34.84 33.33
C ALA A 435 -49.35 33.34 33.32
N LYS A 436 -49.95 32.88 32.21
CA LYS A 436 -50.27 31.47 31.97
C LYS A 436 -49.00 30.65 31.68
N GLY A 437 -48.98 29.39 32.13
CA GLY A 437 -47.86 28.47 31.85
C GLY A 437 -46.66 28.61 32.79
N ILE A 438 -46.80 29.39 33.87
CA ILE A 438 -45.82 29.50 34.96
C ILE A 438 -46.22 28.59 36.11
N ASP A 439 -45.26 27.82 36.62
CA ASP A 439 -45.44 26.95 37.77
C ASP A 439 -45.30 27.77 39.06
N LEU A 440 -46.43 28.07 39.68
CA LEU A 440 -46.50 28.85 40.92
C LEU A 440 -46.19 28.03 42.18
N SER A 441 -45.94 26.72 42.07
CA SER A 441 -45.46 25.92 43.21
C SER A 441 -44.05 26.35 43.63
N GLN A 442 -43.26 26.89 42.70
CA GLN A 442 -42.02 27.61 43.00
C GLN A 442 -42.26 29.11 42.90
N PRO A 443 -42.00 29.88 43.97
CA PRO A 443 -42.27 31.31 43.95
C PRO A 443 -41.38 32.01 42.91
N PRO A 444 -41.92 32.98 42.15
CA PRO A 444 -41.14 33.85 41.30
C PRO A 444 -40.03 34.54 42.11
N LEU A 445 -38.83 34.63 41.54
CA LEU A 445 -37.69 35.22 42.20
C LEU A 445 -37.23 36.48 41.47
N VAL A 446 -37.31 37.61 42.14
CA VAL A 446 -36.88 38.91 41.61
C VAL A 446 -35.52 39.28 42.19
N ARG A 447 -34.58 39.65 41.32
CA ARG A 447 -33.23 40.11 41.67
C ARG A 447 -32.95 41.48 41.06
N GLN A 448 -32.10 42.25 41.74
CA GLN A 448 -31.44 43.42 41.16
C GLN A 448 -30.09 42.95 40.61
N LEU A 449 -29.91 42.97 39.29
CA LEU A 449 -28.67 42.53 38.63
C LEU A 449 -27.59 43.59 38.71
N SER A 450 -27.95 44.85 38.45
CA SER A 450 -27.03 45.98 38.49
C SER A 450 -27.75 47.30 38.76
N LEU A 451 -27.02 48.23 39.37
CA LEU A 451 -27.39 49.62 39.54
C LEU A 451 -26.70 50.40 38.39
N MET A 452 -27.44 50.70 37.31
CA MET A 452 -26.91 51.43 36.16
C MET A 452 -27.04 52.94 36.36
N ASP A 453 -26.49 53.76 35.47
CA ASP A 453 -26.45 55.22 35.63
C ASP A 453 -27.86 55.84 35.77
N TRP A 454 -28.84 55.33 35.03
CA TRP A 454 -30.17 55.95 34.91
C TRP A 454 -31.33 55.06 35.37
N TYR A 455 -31.06 53.77 35.61
CA TYR A 455 -32.07 52.79 35.98
C TYR A 455 -31.43 51.63 36.74
N ILE A 456 -32.27 50.85 37.41
CA ILE A 456 -31.88 49.58 38.02
C ILE A 456 -32.30 48.45 37.07
N ALA A 457 -31.38 47.53 36.80
CA ALA A 457 -31.67 46.33 36.02
C ALA A 457 -32.20 45.24 36.96
N TYR A 458 -33.48 44.90 36.81
CA TYR A 458 -34.13 43.82 37.52
C TYR A 458 -34.18 42.56 36.65
N GLU A 459 -34.07 41.39 37.28
CA GLU A 459 -34.34 40.09 36.67
C GLU A 459 -35.48 39.41 37.42
N LEU A 460 -36.46 38.93 36.66
CA LEU A 460 -37.51 38.05 37.12
C LEU A 460 -37.20 36.63 36.62
N GLN A 461 -37.02 35.70 37.56
CA GLN A 461 -36.87 34.28 37.28
C GLN A 461 -38.15 33.54 37.66
N VAL A 462 -38.68 32.77 36.72
CA VAL A 462 -39.87 31.93 36.91
C VAL A 462 -39.61 30.51 36.42
N ARG A 463 -40.28 29.52 37.02
CA ARG A 463 -40.28 28.14 36.52
C ARG A 463 -41.47 27.93 35.61
N LEU A 464 -41.24 27.33 34.45
CA LEU A 464 -42.32 27.00 33.51
C LEU A 464 -42.98 25.66 33.86
N VAL A 465 -44.28 25.57 33.61
CA VAL A 465 -45.01 24.30 33.66
C VAL A 465 -44.43 23.34 32.61
N VAL A 466 -44.35 22.06 32.95
CA VAL A 466 -43.81 21.02 32.06
C VAL A 466 -44.56 21.02 30.73
N GLY A 467 -43.82 21.10 29.62
CA GLY A 467 -44.37 21.09 28.27
C GLY A 467 -44.75 22.47 27.72
N GLN A 468 -44.66 23.54 28.52
CA GLN A 468 -44.89 24.89 28.03
C GLN A 468 -43.75 25.36 27.10
N SER A 469 -44.11 26.00 25.99
CA SER A 469 -43.16 26.64 25.08
C SER A 469 -42.46 27.82 25.74
N LEU A 470 -41.13 27.85 25.70
CA LEU A 470 -40.30 28.97 26.20
C LEU A 470 -40.66 30.30 25.52
N ALA A 471 -40.99 30.26 24.23
CA ALA A 471 -41.33 31.45 23.47
C ALA A 471 -42.70 32.02 23.90
N ASP A 472 -43.69 31.15 24.05
CA ASP A 472 -45.05 31.56 24.40
C ASP A 472 -45.11 32.05 25.85
N ALA A 473 -44.43 31.35 26.77
CA ALA A 473 -44.33 31.80 28.16
C ALA A 473 -43.58 33.13 28.28
N ARG A 474 -42.53 33.36 27.49
CA ARG A 474 -41.82 34.64 27.48
C ARG A 474 -42.71 35.76 26.94
N ASN A 475 -43.46 35.51 25.87
CA ASN A 475 -44.41 36.48 25.32
C ASN A 475 -45.48 36.84 26.36
N GLU A 476 -46.11 35.82 26.96
CA GLU A 476 -47.13 35.99 28.00
C GLU A 476 -46.59 36.78 29.20
N LEU A 477 -45.38 36.45 29.66
CA LEU A 477 -44.76 37.15 30.79
C LEU A 477 -44.43 38.60 30.44
N HIS A 478 -43.88 38.88 29.24
CA HIS A 478 -43.62 40.25 28.79
C HIS A 478 -44.89 41.08 28.66
N SER A 479 -45.99 40.50 28.18
CA SER A 479 -47.29 41.16 28.13
C SER A 479 -47.80 41.51 29.53
N ASN A 480 -47.82 40.54 30.45
CA ASN A 480 -48.28 40.76 31.82
C ASN A 480 -47.39 41.76 32.60
N ILE A 481 -46.08 41.79 32.35
CA ILE A 481 -45.19 42.79 32.94
C ILE A 481 -45.60 44.20 32.48
N GLN A 482 -45.83 44.40 31.18
CA GLN A 482 -46.25 45.71 30.67
C GLN A 482 -47.59 46.14 31.26
N ASP A 483 -48.57 45.25 31.28
CA ASP A 483 -49.92 45.52 31.80
C ASP A 483 -49.89 45.89 33.29
N VAL A 484 -49.18 45.10 34.11
CA VAL A 484 -49.07 45.36 35.56
C VAL A 484 -48.36 46.68 35.82
N PHE A 485 -47.25 46.97 35.14
CA PHE A 485 -46.54 48.24 35.36
C PHE A 485 -47.40 49.46 34.97
N ASN A 486 -48.15 49.35 33.88
CA ASN A 486 -49.12 50.38 33.47
C ASN A 486 -50.24 50.55 34.50
N GLU A 487 -50.81 49.46 35.03
CA GLU A 487 -51.88 49.50 36.06
C GLU A 487 -51.46 50.24 37.34
N PHE A 488 -50.20 50.07 37.76
CA PHE A 488 -49.67 50.69 38.98
C PHE A 488 -48.97 52.04 38.72
N GLY A 489 -49.04 52.57 37.51
CA GLY A 489 -48.46 53.86 37.16
C GLY A 489 -46.95 53.91 37.29
N VAL A 490 -46.24 52.81 36.98
CA VAL A 490 -44.77 52.75 36.94
C VAL A 490 -44.26 52.58 35.52
N GLN A 491 -43.31 53.44 35.13
CA GLN A 491 -42.78 53.49 33.78
C GLN A 491 -41.65 52.48 33.62
N ILE A 492 -41.71 51.65 32.59
CA ILE A 492 -40.57 50.83 32.17
C ILE A 492 -39.59 51.71 31.40
N MET A 493 -38.32 51.75 31.83
CA MET A 493 -37.28 52.58 31.24
C MET A 493 -36.57 51.87 30.10
N SER A 494 -36.27 52.58 29.01
CA SER A 494 -35.37 52.09 27.97
C SER A 494 -33.91 52.23 28.42
N PRO A 495 -33.03 51.26 28.10
CA PRO A 495 -31.60 51.36 28.41
C PRO A 495 -30.89 52.61 27.85
N ASN A 496 -31.40 53.21 26.78
CA ASN A 496 -30.76 54.31 26.05
C ASN A 496 -31.49 55.65 26.20
N PHE A 497 -32.10 55.89 27.36
CA PHE A 497 -32.94 57.05 27.57
C PHE A 497 -32.12 58.31 27.94
N VAL A 498 -32.27 59.40 27.17
CA VAL A 498 -31.40 60.60 27.25
C VAL A 498 -31.95 61.70 28.17
N MET A 499 -33.27 61.81 28.36
CA MET A 499 -33.90 62.86 29.17
C MET A 499 -35.21 62.39 29.79
N GLN A 500 -35.37 62.54 31.12
CA GLN A 500 -36.60 62.20 31.83
C GLN A 500 -37.78 63.11 31.41
N PRO A 501 -38.89 62.57 30.90
CA PRO A 501 -40.06 63.34 30.50
C PRO A 501 -40.74 63.90 31.76
N LYS A 502 -41.42 65.04 31.61
CA LYS A 502 -42.10 65.71 32.73
C LYS A 502 -43.23 64.88 33.36
N GLY A 503 -43.73 63.88 32.65
CA GLY A 503 -44.71 62.92 33.12
C GLY A 503 -44.34 61.51 32.69
N ALA A 504 -44.81 60.53 33.44
CA ALA A 504 -44.54 59.12 33.17
C ALA A 504 -45.19 58.70 31.84
N VAL A 505 -44.44 58.03 30.97
CA VAL A 505 -44.92 57.57 29.65
C VAL A 505 -45.47 56.15 29.78
N MET A 506 -46.78 56.05 29.91
CA MET A 506 -47.52 54.80 30.15
C MET A 506 -48.70 54.70 29.20
N VAL A 507 -49.22 53.49 29.03
CA VAL A 507 -50.49 53.28 28.32
C VAL A 507 -51.59 53.04 29.34
N GLY A 508 -52.53 53.98 29.45
CA GLY A 508 -53.71 53.83 30.31
C GLY A 508 -54.57 52.64 29.87
N ARG A 509 -55.33 52.05 30.81
CA ARG A 509 -56.11 50.83 30.55
C ARG A 509 -57.20 51.04 29.49
N GLU A 510 -57.71 52.26 29.44
CA GLU A 510 -58.62 52.78 28.42
C GLU A 510 -58.02 52.73 27.00
N ASP A 511 -56.69 52.78 26.88
CA ASP A 511 -55.94 52.86 25.63
C ASP A 511 -55.15 51.57 25.33
N TRP A 512 -55.53 50.42 25.91
CA TRP A 512 -54.86 49.13 25.63
C TRP A 512 -55.24 48.52 24.28
N TYR A 513 -56.43 48.84 23.75
CA TYR A 513 -56.92 48.30 22.49
C TYR A 513 -57.24 49.37 21.43
N PRO A 514 -56.32 50.30 21.11
CA PRO A 514 -56.49 51.21 20.00
C PRO A 514 -56.41 50.41 18.70
N ALA A 515 -57.19 50.78 17.69
CA ALA A 515 -57.18 50.11 16.39
C ALA A 515 -55.74 50.03 15.83
N PRO A 516 -55.27 48.86 15.36
CA PRO A 516 -56.03 47.68 14.94
C PRO A 516 -56.27 46.61 16.03
N ALA A 517 -55.92 46.86 17.30
CA ALA A 517 -56.16 45.91 18.38
C ALA A 517 -57.66 45.81 18.69
N VAL A 518 -58.12 44.60 19.01
CA VAL A 518 -59.51 44.32 19.40
C VAL A 518 -59.49 43.80 20.83
N PRO A 519 -60.36 44.32 21.73
CA PRO A 519 -60.45 43.80 23.08
C PRO A 519 -60.85 42.32 23.04
N PRO A 520 -60.29 41.47 23.93
CA PRO A 520 -60.68 40.06 24.01
C PRO A 520 -62.18 39.98 24.28
N GLU A 521 -62.90 39.16 23.51
CA GLU A 521 -64.32 38.91 23.73
C GLU A 521 -64.52 38.46 25.19
N ALA A 522 -65.36 39.17 25.93
CA ALA A 522 -65.69 38.80 27.30
C ALA A 522 -66.33 37.40 27.25
N SER A 523 -65.60 36.37 27.68
CA SER A 523 -66.14 35.02 27.81
C SER A 523 -67.32 35.09 28.78
N LYS A 524 -68.52 34.83 28.28
CA LYS A 524 -69.71 34.62 29.12
C LYS A 524 -69.55 33.42 30.02
#